data_AF-A0A0C2ZT18-F1
#
_entry.id   AF-A0A0C2ZT18-F1
#
_cell.length_a   1.000
_cell.length_b   1.000
_cell.length_c   1.000
_cell.angle_alpha   90.00
_cell.angle_beta   90.00
_cell.angle_gamma   90.00
#
_symmetry.space_group_name_H-M   'P 1'
#
loop_
_entity.id
_entity.type
_entity.pdbx_description
1 polymer ?
#
loop_
_entity_poly.entity_id
_entity_poly.type
_entity_poly.pdbx_seq_one_letter_code
_entity_poly.pdbx_strand_id
1 'polypeptide(L)'
;MPAPVKSIDYIDENADSFIERLRQANRIKRYTSFISSDARRRQDVIEMGNYLNDQLVSLGVTRKPIDGTREMQGQIRPLPPVILSRLGDDNKRIVLIYGHYDV
;
A
#
# COMPACT_ATOMS: atom_id res chain seq x y z
N MET A 1 15.16 19.76 -11.67
CA MET A 1 15.94 20.09 -10.46
C MET A 1 16.38 18.78 -9.84
N PRO A 2 17.65 18.58 -9.49
CA PRO A 2 18.08 17.40 -8.76
C PRO A 2 17.40 17.36 -7.38
N ALA A 3 17.21 16.15 -6.86
CA ALA A 3 16.73 15.99 -5.49
C ALA A 3 17.71 16.67 -4.51
N PRO A 4 17.25 17.24 -3.39
CA PRO A 4 18.13 17.81 -2.39
C PRO A 4 19.15 16.77 -1.91
N VAL A 5 20.44 17.13 -1.84
CA VAL A 5 21.54 16.21 -1.49
C VAL A 5 21.28 15.47 -0.18
N LYS A 6 20.77 16.19 0.84
CA LYS A 6 20.38 15.61 2.14
C LYS A 6 19.35 14.47 2.04
N SER A 7 18.50 14.49 1.01
CA SER A 7 17.49 13.44 0.81
C SER A 7 18.12 12.18 0.23
N ILE A 8 19.17 12.31 -0.59
CA ILE A 8 19.88 11.18 -1.19
C ILE A 8 20.72 10.48 -0.13
N ASP A 9 21.49 11.24 0.66
CA ASP A 9 22.32 10.70 1.75
C ASP A 9 21.46 9.91 2.77
N TYR A 10 20.31 10.46 3.15
CA TYR A 10 19.37 9.78 4.04
C TYR A 10 18.85 8.47 3.45
N ILE A 11 18.61 8.40 2.14
CA ILE A 11 18.14 7.18 1.49
C ILE A 11 19.23 6.10 1.55
N ASP A 12 20.47 6.48 1.25
CA ASP A 12 21.60 5.55 1.23
C ASP A 12 21.90 5.02 2.64
N GLU A 13 21.90 5.89 3.66
CA GLU A 13 22.10 5.51 5.06
C GLU A 13 21.00 4.59 5.61
N ASN A 14 19.78 4.68 5.08
CA ASN A 14 18.61 3.91 5.55
C ASN A 14 18.24 2.75 4.60
N ALA A 15 19.08 2.44 3.61
CA ALA A 15 18.80 1.42 2.61
C ALA A 15 18.44 0.07 3.24
N ASP A 16 19.17 -0.37 4.26
CA ASP A 16 18.91 -1.63 4.97
C ASP A 16 17.52 -1.66 5.64
N SER A 17 17.08 -0.52 6.20
CA SER A 17 15.74 -0.39 6.79
C SER A 17 14.64 -0.50 5.73
N PHE A 18 14.85 0.08 4.55
CA PHE A 18 13.91 -0.05 3.44
C PHE A 18 13.86 -1.46 2.87
N ILE A 19 15.00 -2.14 2.78
CA ILE A 19 15.09 -3.55 2.38
C ILE A 19 14.35 -4.42 3.41
N GLU A 20 14.51 -4.16 4.70
CA GLU A 20 13.80 -4.90 5.74
C GLU A 20 12.30 -4.61 5.69
N ARG A 21 11.86 -3.37 5.44
CA ARG A 21 10.44 -3.05 5.23
C ARG A 21 9.87 -3.80 4.03
N LEU A 22 10.60 -3.87 2.92
CA LEU A 22 10.20 -4.66 1.76
C LEU A 22 10.14 -6.16 2.09
N ARG A 23 11.10 -6.66 2.88
CA ARG A 23 11.08 -8.03 3.37
C ARG A 23 9.87 -8.29 4.26
N GLN A 24 9.49 -7.37 5.15
CA GLN A 24 8.31 -7.48 6.00
C GLN A 24 7.01 -7.47 5.19
N ALA A 25 6.88 -6.55 4.23
CA ALA A 25 5.77 -6.51 3.28
C ALA A 25 5.64 -7.83 2.50
N ASN A 26 6.77 -8.41 2.08
CA ASN A 26 6.78 -9.72 1.44
C ASN A 26 6.50 -10.86 2.42
N ARG A 27 6.93 -10.76 3.68
CA ARG A 27 6.72 -11.76 4.75
C ARG A 27 5.30 -11.79 5.29
N ILE A 28 4.54 -10.70 5.11
CA ILE A 28 3.07 -10.72 5.22
C ILE A 28 2.46 -11.76 4.26
N LYS A 29 3.26 -12.38 3.38
CA LYS A 29 3.02 -13.75 2.91
C LYS A 29 4.21 -14.70 3.04
N ARG A 30 3.94 -15.88 3.60
CA ARG A 30 4.68 -17.11 3.30
C ARG A 30 4.63 -17.30 1.78
N TYR A 31 5.80 -17.20 1.14
CA TYR A 31 6.15 -17.69 -0.19
C TYR A 31 5.03 -17.71 -1.24
N THR A 32 5.12 -16.76 -2.17
CA THR A 32 4.61 -16.86 -3.55
C THR A 32 3.08 -16.93 -3.72
N SER A 33 2.55 -16.11 -4.62
CA SER A 33 1.14 -16.02 -5.00
C SER A 33 0.26 -15.14 -4.09
N PHE A 34 0.39 -13.82 -4.19
CA PHE A 34 -0.86 -13.12 -4.49
C PHE A 34 -1.22 -13.57 -5.90
N ILE A 35 -2.44 -14.06 -6.05
CA ILE A 35 -3.09 -14.18 -7.33
C ILE A 35 -4.44 -13.59 -7.00
N SER A 36 -4.72 -12.35 -7.41
CA SER A 36 -6.03 -11.72 -7.22
C SER A 36 -7.17 -12.54 -7.85
N SER A 37 -6.82 -13.50 -8.71
CA SER A 37 -7.69 -14.51 -9.31
C SER A 37 -8.05 -15.71 -8.39
N ASP A 38 -7.32 -15.98 -7.28
CA ASP A 38 -7.70 -17.04 -6.33
C ASP A 38 -8.56 -16.49 -5.19
N ALA A 39 -9.84 -16.83 -5.22
CA ALA A 39 -10.83 -16.42 -4.25
C ALA A 39 -10.50 -16.80 -2.79
N ARG A 40 -9.64 -17.80 -2.55
CA ARG A 40 -9.25 -18.28 -1.20
C ARG A 40 -8.18 -17.43 -0.54
N ARG A 41 -7.41 -16.65 -1.31
CA ARG A 41 -6.32 -15.79 -0.81
C ARG A 41 -6.71 -14.33 -0.65
N ARG A 42 -8.00 -14.03 -0.80
CA ARG A 42 -8.55 -12.66 -0.76
C ARG A 42 -8.38 -12.02 0.62
N GLN A 43 -8.44 -12.81 1.69
CA GLN A 43 -8.22 -12.34 3.05
C GLN A 43 -6.81 -11.76 3.22
N ASP A 44 -5.80 -12.44 2.68
CA ASP A 44 -4.43 -11.92 2.75
C ASP A 44 -4.25 -10.61 1.96
N VAL A 45 -5.03 -10.40 0.87
CA VAL A 45 -5.00 -9.14 0.12
C VAL A 45 -5.57 -8.00 0.97
N ILE A 46 -6.59 -8.28 1.77
CA ILE A 46 -7.16 -7.33 2.73
C ILE A 46 -6.14 -7.02 3.83
N GLU A 47 -5.46 -8.03 4.38
CA GLU A 47 -4.42 -7.85 5.41
C GLU A 47 -3.25 -7.00 4.91
N MET A 48 -2.80 -7.24 3.67
CA MET A 48 -1.76 -6.41 3.05
C MET A 48 -2.23 -4.98 2.79
N GLY A 49 -3.48 -4.80 2.36
CA GLY A 49 -4.09 -3.47 2.22
C GLY A 49 -4.12 -2.72 3.56
N ASN A 50 -4.44 -3.41 4.66
CA ASN A 50 -4.40 -2.83 6.00
C ASN A 50 -2.97 -2.50 6.45
N TYR A 51 -2.01 -3.41 6.25
CA TYR A 51 -0.60 -3.15 6.57
C TYR A 51 -0.06 -1.93 5.81
N LEU A 52 -0.31 -1.84 4.50
CA LEU A 52 0.11 -0.70 3.69
C LEU A 52 -0.53 0.59 4.19
N ASN A 53 -1.83 0.54 4.54
CA ASN A 53 -2.52 1.67 5.13
C ASN A 53 -1.86 2.11 6.45
N ASP A 54 -1.51 1.18 7.33
CA ASP A 54 -0.89 1.50 8.62
C ASP A 54 0.51 2.12 8.44
N GLN A 55 1.28 1.63 7.46
CA GLN A 55 2.55 2.26 7.08
C GLN A 55 2.35 3.71 6.61
N LEU A 56 1.34 3.97 5.77
CA LEU A 56 1.03 5.33 5.31
C LEU A 56 0.54 6.24 6.45
N VAL A 57 -0.31 5.74 7.34
CA VAL A 57 -0.76 6.49 8.51
C VAL A 57 0.41 6.85 9.43
N SER A 58 1.38 5.95 9.60
CA SER A 58 2.59 6.23 10.38
C SER A 58 3.45 7.36 9.82
N LEU A 59 3.32 7.64 8.51
CA LEU A 59 3.97 8.75 7.81
C LEU A 59 3.15 10.05 7.80
N GLY A 60 2.02 10.09 8.51
CA GLY A 60 1.15 11.27 8.62
C GLY A 60 0.14 11.43 7.48
N VAL A 61 -0.14 10.35 6.74
CA VAL A 61 -1.13 10.37 5.67
C VAL A 61 -2.54 10.18 6.24
N THR A 62 -3.49 10.99 5.79
CA THR A 62 -4.91 10.84 6.16
C THR A 62 -5.62 9.92 5.18
N ARG A 63 -6.19 8.82 5.70
CA ARG A 63 -6.99 7.85 4.93
C ARG A 63 -8.41 8.39 4.68
N LYS A 64 -8.92 8.19 3.46
CA LYS A 64 -10.36 8.20 3.17
C LYS A 64 -10.85 6.75 3.07
N PRO A 65 -11.82 6.32 3.89
CA PRO A 65 -12.38 4.98 3.77
C PRO A 65 -13.16 4.87 2.45
N ILE A 66 -12.77 3.91 1.60
CA ILE A 66 -13.53 3.51 0.42
C ILE A 66 -13.67 1.99 0.49
N ASP A 67 -14.85 1.54 0.92
CA ASP A 67 -15.21 0.13 0.94
C ASP A 67 -16.08 -0.17 -0.28
N GLY A 68 -15.79 -1.28 -0.95
CA GLY A 68 -16.52 -1.74 -2.13
C GLY A 68 -16.82 -3.22 -2.04
N THR A 69 -17.95 -3.64 -2.61
CA THR A 69 -18.30 -5.05 -2.79
C THR A 69 -18.36 -5.36 -4.29
N ARG A 70 -18.06 -6.61 -4.66
CA ARG A 70 -18.23 -7.09 -6.05
C ARG A 70 -19.06 -8.36 -6.04
N GLU A 71 -20.05 -8.42 -6.93
CA GLU A 71 -20.79 -9.63 -7.20
C GLU A 71 -20.01 -10.48 -8.23
N MET A 72 -19.67 -11.72 -7.86
CA MET A 72 -19.06 -12.70 -8.76
C MET A 72 -19.80 -14.02 -8.63
N GLN A 73 -20.28 -14.55 -9.77
CA GLN A 73 -21.00 -15.84 -9.83
C GLN A 73 -22.21 -15.92 -8.86
N GLY A 74 -22.96 -14.82 -8.70
CA GLY A 74 -24.13 -14.76 -7.81
C GLY A 74 -23.82 -14.67 -6.31
N GLN A 75 -22.55 -14.48 -5.93
CA GLN A 75 -22.15 -14.20 -4.54
C GLN A 75 -21.55 -12.79 -4.41
N ILE A 76 -22.01 -12.04 -3.42
CA ILE A 76 -21.42 -10.75 -3.01
C ILE A 76 -20.16 -11.03 -2.21
N ARG A 77 -19.01 -10.53 -2.66
CA ARG A 77 -17.73 -10.65 -1.95
C ARG A 77 -17.11 -9.27 -1.68
N PRO A 78 -16.49 -9.07 -0.50
CA PRO A 78 -15.78 -7.83 -0.22
C PRO A 78 -14.60 -7.66 -1.20
N LEU A 79 -14.43 -6.46 -1.74
CA LEU A 79 -13.24 -6.13 -2.50
C LEU A 79 -12.08 -5.83 -1.55
N PRO A 80 -10.84 -6.10 -1.99
CA PRO A 80 -9.68 -5.52 -1.33
C PRO A 80 -9.85 -4.00 -1.18
N PRO A 81 -9.45 -3.41 -0.05
CA PRO A 81 -9.67 -2.00 0.21
C PRO A 81 -8.88 -1.13 -0.79
N VAL A 82 -9.54 -0.14 -1.37
CA VAL A 82 -8.84 0.89 -2.14
C VAL A 82 -8.28 1.89 -1.14
N ILE A 83 -6.95 2.06 -1.14
CA ILE A 83 -6.29 3.02 -0.25
C ILE A 83 -6.28 4.38 -0.94
N LEU A 84 -7.30 5.19 -0.66
CA LEU A 84 -7.29 6.60 -1.03
C LEU A 84 -6.79 7.42 0.16
N SER A 85 -5.62 8.03 0.00
CA SER A 85 -4.93 8.68 1.11
C SER A 85 -4.29 9.99 0.66
N ARG A 86 -4.25 11.00 1.54
CA ARG A 86 -3.70 12.32 1.23
C ARG A 86 -2.66 12.72 2.26
N LEU A 87 -1.51 13.19 1.78
CA LEU A 87 -0.45 13.78 2.60
C LEU A 87 -0.39 15.29 2.33
N GLY A 88 -0.61 16.10 3.37
CA GLY A 88 -0.65 17.55 3.28
C GLY A 88 -2.00 18.12 2.80
N ASP A 89 -2.26 19.36 3.18
CA ASP A 89 -3.46 20.11 2.79
C ASP A 89 -3.15 21.60 2.58
N ASP A 90 -2.00 21.88 1.95
CA ASP A 90 -1.53 23.24 1.68
C ASP A 90 -1.84 23.69 0.25
N ASN A 91 -1.52 24.95 -0.06
CA ASN A 91 -1.71 25.55 -1.38
C ASN A 91 -0.68 25.09 -2.42
N LYS A 92 0.04 23.98 -2.19
CA LYS A 92 0.98 23.44 -3.18
C LYS A 92 0.24 22.65 -4.25
N ARG A 93 0.96 22.31 -5.32
CA ARG A 93 0.44 21.45 -6.38
C ARG A 93 0.15 20.06 -5.82
N ILE A 94 -1.01 19.53 -6.18
CA ILE A 94 -1.40 18.16 -5.83
C ILE A 94 -0.83 17.20 -6.88
N VAL A 95 -0.14 16.16 -6.42
CA VAL A 95 0.36 15.07 -7.25
C VAL A 95 -0.37 13.79 -6.85
N LEU A 96 -0.98 13.10 -7.82
CA LEU A 96 -1.58 11.79 -7.61
C LEU A 96 -0.55 10.71 -7.91
N ILE A 97 -0.32 9.83 -6.95
CA ILE A 97 0.51 8.63 -7.12
C ILE A 97 -0.43 7.43 -7.14
N TYR A 98 -0.35 6.65 -8.22
CA TYR A 98 -1.09 5.40 -8.37
C TYR A 98 -0.14 4.21 -8.30
N GLY A 99 -0.55 3.19 -7.58
CA GLY A 99 0.12 1.90 -7.49
C GLY A 99 -0.88 0.80 -7.16
N HIS A 100 -0.49 -0.44 -7.43
CA HIS A 100 -1.23 -1.63 -7.02
C HIS A 100 -0.38 -2.41 -6.01
N TYR A 101 -1.04 -3.13 -5.10
CA TYR A 101 -0.39 -3.89 -4.03
C TYR A 101 -0.72 -5.38 -4.07
N ASP A 102 -1.59 -5.80 -4.99
CA ASP A 102 -1.71 -7.19 -5.40
C ASP A 102 -0.61 -7.55 -6.41
N VAL A 103 -0.19 -8.82 -6.38
CA VAL A 103 0.67 -9.44 -7.40
C VAL A 103 -0.05 -10.58 -8.12
#